data_AF-A0A376VT98-F1
#
_entry.id   AF-A0A376VT98-F1
#
_cell.length_a   1.000
_cell.length_b   1.000
_cell.length_c   1.000
_cell.angle_alpha   90.00
_cell.angle_beta   90.00
_cell.angle_gamma   90.00
#
_symmetry.space_group_name_H-M   'P 1'
#
loop_
_entity.id
_entity.type
_entity.pdbx_description
1 polymer ?
#
loop_
_entity_poly.entity_id
_entity_poly.type
_entity_poly.pdbx_seq_one_letter_code
_entity_poly.pdbx_strand_id
1 'polypeptide(L)'
;MRLLISRLTSHKKPLKKSSILPGIIILLIPGFLKIVHSENQSKGVHYAKSQRLLEINHAHLQLMESLLDEGRKHNIFKPDIDPLQVNINIAALGGYYLINQHTLGLVYPVRRKTPSFRAGI
;
A
#
# COMPACT_ATOMS: atom_id res chain seq x y z
N MET A 1 -5.92 15.55 5.09
CA MET A 1 -4.61 15.10 5.62
C MET A 1 -4.51 15.12 7.15
N ARG A 2 -4.88 16.22 7.83
CA ARG A 2 -4.92 16.29 9.32
C ARG A 2 -5.68 15.13 9.99
N LEU A 3 -6.81 14.69 9.45
CA LEU A 3 -7.63 13.59 10.00
C LEU A 3 -7.02 12.19 9.83
N LEU A 4 -6.28 11.91 8.74
CA LEU A 4 -5.64 10.61 8.55
C LEU A 4 -4.30 10.54 9.27
N ILE A 5 -3.51 11.63 9.26
CA ILE A 5 -2.34 11.75 10.12
C ILE A 5 -2.82 11.60 11.56
N SER A 6 -3.86 12.31 12.00
CA SER A 6 -4.48 12.13 13.33
C SER A 6 -4.90 10.68 13.62
N ARG A 7 -5.50 9.94 12.67
CA ARG A 7 -5.86 8.52 12.88
C ARG A 7 -4.64 7.59 12.92
N LEU A 8 -3.58 7.88 12.16
CA LEU A 8 -2.31 7.15 12.18
C LEU A 8 -1.38 7.58 13.34
N THR A 9 -1.62 8.76 13.95
CA THR A 9 -0.87 9.35 15.07
C THR A 9 -1.59 9.29 16.41
N SER A 10 -2.88 8.93 16.44
CA SER A 10 -3.71 8.83 17.66
C SER A 10 -3.40 7.61 18.53
N HIS A 11 -2.66 6.62 18.02
CA HIS A 11 -2.23 5.47 18.81
C HIS A 11 -0.74 5.60 19.18
N LYS A 12 -0.49 6.17 20.36
CA LYS A 12 0.80 6.13 21.07
C LYS A 12 1.15 4.72 21.63
N LYS A 13 0.59 3.64 21.08
CA LYS A 13 0.94 2.27 21.49
C LYS A 13 2.03 1.74 20.56
N PRO A 14 3.09 1.09 21.09
CA PRO A 14 4.09 0.43 20.26
C PRO A 14 3.38 -0.58 19.36
N LEU A 15 3.74 -0.57 18.06
CA LEU A 15 3.23 -1.52 17.08
C LEU A 15 3.63 -2.93 17.55
N LYS A 16 2.65 -3.76 17.92
CA LYS A 16 2.91 -5.18 18.23
C LYS A 16 3.42 -5.86 16.95
N LYS A 17 4.34 -6.84 17.08
CA LYS A 17 4.88 -7.64 15.96
C LYS A 17 3.80 -8.19 15.00
N SER A 18 2.59 -8.41 15.48
CA SER A 18 1.43 -8.88 14.70
C SER A 18 0.70 -7.80 13.89
N SER A 19 1.14 -6.55 13.92
CA SER A 19 0.47 -5.40 13.28
C SER A 19 1.28 -4.77 12.14
N ILE A 20 2.32 -5.45 11.64
CA ILE A 20 3.33 -4.92 10.68
C ILE A 20 2.97 -5.23 9.21
N LEU A 21 1.71 -5.58 8.96
CA LEU A 21 1.11 -5.61 7.63
C LEU A 21 0.75 -4.23 6.97
N PRO A 22 1.11 -3.01 7.45
CA PRO A 22 0.52 -1.80 6.88
C PRO A 22 1.07 -1.38 5.52
N GLY A 23 2.34 -1.59 5.15
CA GLY A 23 2.89 -0.88 3.97
C GLY A 23 2.19 -1.20 2.64
N ILE A 24 2.06 -2.49 2.30
CA ILE A 24 1.33 -2.94 1.10
C ILE A 24 -0.18 -2.76 1.24
N ILE A 25 -0.75 -3.04 2.42
CA ILE A 25 -2.20 -2.93 2.63
C ILE A 25 -2.67 -1.48 2.59
N ILE A 26 -1.87 -0.53 3.07
CA ILE A 26 -2.22 0.89 3.08
C ILE A 26 -2.44 1.40 1.65
N LEU A 27 -1.66 0.95 0.67
CA LEU A 27 -1.87 1.28 -0.75
C LEU A 27 -3.15 0.67 -1.33
N LEU A 28 -3.64 -0.42 -0.75
CA LEU A 28 -4.88 -1.09 -1.15
C LEU A 28 -6.12 -0.56 -0.41
N ILE A 29 -5.99 0.39 0.53
CA ILE A 29 -7.12 1.04 1.19
C ILE A 29 -7.72 2.12 0.26
N PRO A 30 -8.99 1.99 -0.15
CA PRO A 30 -9.67 3.02 -0.93
C PRO A 30 -9.62 4.37 -0.21
N GLY A 31 -8.93 5.35 -0.81
CA GLY A 31 -8.75 6.70 -0.27
C GLY A 31 -7.30 7.05 0.09
N PHE A 32 -6.45 6.07 0.41
CA PHE A 32 -5.03 6.34 0.67
C PHE A 32 -4.28 6.75 -0.61
N LEU A 33 -4.55 6.07 -1.73
CA LEU A 33 -3.94 6.44 -3.03
C LEU A 33 -4.25 7.89 -3.45
N LYS A 34 -5.45 8.40 -3.14
CA LYS A 34 -5.79 9.80 -3.40
C LYS A 34 -4.90 10.75 -2.60
N ILE A 35 -4.54 10.38 -1.37
CA ILE A 35 -3.67 11.16 -0.51
C ILE A 35 -2.23 11.11 -1.04
N VAL A 36 -1.72 9.93 -1.40
CA VAL A 36 -0.39 9.80 -2.01
C VAL A 36 -0.30 10.60 -3.31
N HIS A 37 -1.35 10.58 -4.14
CA HIS A 37 -1.39 11.36 -5.38
C HIS A 37 -1.34 12.87 -5.11
N SER A 38 -2.09 13.35 -4.10
CA SER A 38 -2.04 14.75 -3.64
C SER A 38 -0.67 15.13 -3.08
N GLU A 39 -0.03 14.25 -2.29
CA GLU A 39 1.35 14.44 -1.84
C GLU A 39 2.31 14.53 -3.02
N ASN A 40 2.19 13.65 -4.02
CA ASN A 40 3.05 13.67 -5.20
C ASN A 40 2.91 14.99 -5.98
N GLN A 41 1.68 15.48 -6.18
CA GLN A 41 1.43 16.80 -6.77
C GLN A 41 2.04 17.93 -5.95
N SER A 42 2.03 17.78 -4.62
CA SER A 42 2.62 18.72 -3.66
C SER A 42 4.11 18.44 -3.38
N LYS A 43 4.78 17.62 -4.20
CA LYS A 43 6.21 17.26 -4.05
C LYS A 43 6.57 16.68 -2.67
N GLY A 44 5.64 15.98 -2.03
CA GLY A 44 5.84 15.30 -0.75
C GLY A 44 6.03 16.25 0.45
N VAL A 45 5.63 17.52 0.34
CA VAL A 45 5.88 18.55 1.37
C VAL A 45 5.36 18.16 2.75
N HIS A 46 4.25 17.41 2.83
CA HIS A 46 3.74 16.99 4.12
C HIS A 46 4.24 15.62 4.54
N TYR A 47 4.44 14.73 3.58
CA TYR A 47 5.11 13.46 3.77
C TYR A 47 6.47 13.63 4.46
N ALA A 48 7.29 14.56 3.98
CA ALA A 48 8.62 14.86 4.51
C ALA A 48 8.61 15.33 5.99
N LYS A 49 7.48 15.84 6.48
CA LYS A 49 7.33 16.32 7.86
C LYS A 49 6.94 15.20 8.84
N SER A 50 6.62 14.00 8.34
CA SER A 50 6.11 12.91 9.17
C SER A 50 7.18 11.86 9.48
N GLN A 51 7.76 11.95 10.68
CA GLN A 51 8.63 10.88 11.20
C GLN A 51 7.91 9.54 11.30
N ARG A 52 6.62 9.56 11.62
CA ARG A 52 5.80 8.35 11.72
C ARG A 52 5.66 7.62 10.38
N LEU A 53 5.51 8.34 9.27
CA LEU A 53 5.45 7.71 7.95
C LEU A 53 6.79 7.05 7.60
N LEU A 54 7.90 7.70 7.93
CA LEU A 54 9.23 7.13 7.74
C LEU A 54 9.40 5.82 8.53
N GLU A 55 9.05 5.81 9.82
CA GLU A 55 9.05 4.59 10.66
C GLU A 55 8.22 3.45 10.07
N ILE A 56 7.00 3.75 9.59
CA ILE A 56 6.11 2.74 9.02
C ILE A 56 6.72 2.11 7.76
N ASN A 57 7.31 2.91 6.88
CA ASN A 57 7.94 2.40 5.66
C ASN A 57 9.20 1.59 5.95
N HIS A 58 10.04 2.02 6.91
CA HIS A 58 11.21 1.24 7.33
C HIS A 58 10.79 -0.11 7.92
N ALA A 59 9.82 -0.14 8.84
CA ALA A 59 9.32 -1.38 9.43
C ALA A 59 8.75 -2.33 8.37
N HIS A 60 8.09 -1.77 7.35
CA HIS A 60 7.56 -2.55 6.24
C HIS A 60 8.65 -3.13 5.35
N LEU A 61 9.68 -2.35 5.01
CA LEU A 61 10.80 -2.82 4.20
C LEU A 61 11.57 -3.95 4.91
N GLN A 62 11.80 -3.82 6.22
CA GLN A 62 12.43 -4.86 7.04
C GLN A 62 11.62 -6.16 7.08
N LEU A 63 10.28 -6.06 7.09
CA LEU A 63 9.42 -7.24 7.00
C LEU A 63 9.56 -7.93 5.64
N MET A 64 9.58 -7.16 4.55
CA MET A 64 9.77 -7.73 3.21
C MET A 64 11.14 -8.40 3.07
N GLU A 65 12.20 -7.76 3.58
CA GLU A 65 13.54 -8.34 3.64
C GLU A 65 13.55 -9.66 4.41
N SER A 66 12.94 -9.69 5.61
CA SER A 66 12.84 -10.92 6.41
C SER A 66 12.08 -12.03 5.70
N LEU A 67 10.99 -11.71 4.98
CA LEU A 67 10.21 -12.69 4.21
C LEU A 67 11.00 -13.26 3.04
N LEU A 68 11.72 -12.40 2.31
CA LEU A 68 12.57 -12.82 1.21
C LEU A 68 13.72 -13.69 1.71
N ASP A 69 14.33 -13.34 2.84
CA ASP A 69 15.39 -14.12 3.49
C ASP A 69 14.95 -15.53 3.85
N GLU A 70 13.77 -15.67 4.49
CA GLU A 70 13.22 -16.98 4.80
C GLU A 70 12.95 -17.79 3.53
N GLY A 71 12.34 -17.19 2.50
CA GLY A 71 12.11 -17.89 1.25
C GLY A 71 13.40 -18.27 0.51
N ARG A 72 14.48 -17.50 0.64
CA ARG A 72 15.82 -17.85 0.11
C ARG A 72 16.39 -19.09 0.82
N LYS A 73 16.27 -19.20 2.14
CA LYS A 73 16.69 -20.40 2.89
C LYS A 73 15.98 -21.67 2.41
N HIS A 74 14.76 -21.53 1.92
CA HIS A 74 13.96 -22.62 1.36
C HIS A 74 14.10 -22.79 -0.17
N ASN A 75 15.01 -22.05 -0.83
CA ASN A 75 15.19 -22.04 -2.28
C ASN A 75 13.90 -21.68 -3.08
N ILE A 76 12.99 -20.90 -2.47
CA ILE A 76 11.74 -20.45 -3.10
C ILE A 76 11.99 -19.18 -3.94
N PHE A 77 12.86 -18.30 -3.45
CA PHE A 77 13.15 -17.01 -4.06
C PHE A 77 14.58 -16.94 -4.62
N LYS A 78 14.75 -16.16 -5.69
CA LYS A 78 16.07 -15.87 -6.25
C LYS A 78 16.90 -15.04 -5.26
N PRO A 79 18.24 -15.23 -5.25
CA PRO A 79 19.11 -14.61 -4.25
C PRO A 79 19.27 -13.09 -4.40
N ASP A 80 19.00 -12.54 -5.59
CA ASP A 80 19.27 -11.17 -6.03
C ASP A 80 18.02 -10.25 -6.05
N ILE A 81 16.95 -10.65 -5.36
CA ILE A 81 15.72 -9.87 -5.28
C ILE A 81 15.90 -8.71 -4.29
N ASP A 82 15.75 -7.48 -4.78
CA ASP A 82 15.69 -6.27 -3.94
C ASP A 82 14.30 -6.15 -3.26
N PRO A 83 14.22 -6.19 -1.91
CA PRO A 83 12.98 -6.02 -1.17
C PRO A 83 12.24 -4.71 -1.51
N LEU A 84 12.97 -3.63 -1.80
CA LEU A 84 12.36 -2.35 -2.17
C LEU A 84 11.63 -2.47 -3.51
N GLN A 85 12.26 -3.09 -4.51
CA GLN A 85 11.64 -3.28 -5.83
C GLN A 85 10.40 -4.16 -5.76
N VAL A 86 10.39 -5.20 -4.91
CA VAL A 86 9.19 -6.01 -4.68
C VAL A 86 8.04 -5.14 -4.18
N ASN A 87 8.30 -4.29 -3.19
CA ASN A 87 7.30 -3.37 -2.65
C ASN A 87 6.79 -2.39 -3.71
N ILE A 88 7.69 -1.79 -4.50
CA ILE A 88 7.33 -0.89 -5.60
C ILE A 88 6.47 -1.60 -6.65
N ASN A 89 6.81 -2.84 -7.02
CA ASN A 89 6.07 -3.60 -8.01
C ASN A 89 4.66 -3.96 -7.54
N ILE A 90 4.52 -4.41 -6.29
CA ILE A 90 3.20 -4.69 -5.70
C ILE A 90 2.35 -3.41 -5.64
N ALA A 91 2.96 -2.30 -5.21
CA ALA A 91 2.33 -0.98 -5.18
C ALA A 91 1.88 -0.52 -6.56
N ALA A 92 2.73 -0.68 -7.57
CA ALA A 92 2.46 -0.28 -8.95
C ALA A 92 1.29 -1.07 -9.54
N LEU A 93 1.26 -2.39 -9.34
CA LEU A 93 0.17 -3.24 -9.82
C LEU A 93 -1.17 -2.83 -9.21
N GLY A 94 -1.25 -2.73 -7.88
CA GLY A 94 -2.49 -2.32 -7.20
C GLY A 94 -2.89 -0.88 -7.54
N GLY A 95 -1.92 0.03 -7.52
CA GLY A 95 -2.10 1.43 -7.85
C GLY A 95 -2.61 1.64 -9.27
N TYR A 96 -2.06 0.91 -10.25
CA TYR A 96 -2.45 1.01 -11.66
C TYR A 96 -3.95 0.77 -11.86
N TYR A 97 -4.50 -0.29 -11.26
CA TYR A 97 -5.94 -0.59 -11.35
C TYR A 97 -6.80 0.45 -10.64
N LEU A 98 -6.37 0.95 -9.48
CA LEU A 98 -7.18 1.84 -8.65
C LEU A 98 -7.17 3.28 -9.16
N ILE A 99 -6.01 3.82 -9.57
CA ILE A 99 -5.91 5.21 -10.05
C ILE A 99 -6.49 5.35 -11.47
N ASN A 100 -6.44 4.28 -12.28
CA ASN A 100 -6.96 4.28 -13.65
C ASN A 100 -8.31 3.56 -13.78
N GLN A 101 -9.03 3.28 -12.68
CA GLN A 101 -10.27 2.50 -12.72
C GLN A 101 -11.31 3.01 -13.74
N HIS A 102 -11.40 4.33 -13.92
CA HIS A 102 -12.35 4.94 -14.86
C HIS A 102 -11.91 4.77 -16.32
N THR A 103 -10.63 4.96 -16.63
CA THR A 103 -10.11 4.84 -18.01
C THR A 103 -9.94 3.38 -18.41
N LEU A 104 -9.43 2.53 -17.51
CA LEU A 104 -9.36 1.08 -17.74
C LEU A 104 -10.74 0.48 -17.97
N GLY A 105 -11.78 0.94 -17.26
CA GLY A 105 -13.15 0.48 -17.48
C GLY A 105 -13.74 0.86 -18.85
N LEU A 106 -13.21 1.90 -19.49
CA LEU A 106 -13.59 2.30 -20.86
C LEU A 106 -12.77 1.56 -21.92
N VAL A 107 -11.46 1.41 -21.70
CA VAL A 107 -10.53 0.76 -22.65
C VAL A 107 -10.68 -0.76 -22.64
N TYR A 108 -10.80 -1.34 -21.45
CA TYR A 108 -11.00 -2.76 -21.24
C TYR A 108 -12.36 -2.96 -20.60
N PRO A 109 -13.45 -2.98 -21.38
CA PRO A 109 -14.77 -3.30 -20.86
C PRO A 109 -14.75 -4.74 -20.33
N VAL A 110 -14.33 -4.91 -19.08
CA VAL A 110 -14.49 -6.14 -18.34
C VAL A 110 -15.97 -6.38 -18.33
N ARG A 111 -16.40 -7.50 -18.91
CA ARG A 111 -17.76 -8.00 -18.81
C ARG A 111 -18.02 -8.27 -17.32
N ARG A 112 -18.42 -7.23 -16.58
CA ARG A 112 -18.86 -7.36 -15.20
C ARG A 112 -20.09 -8.24 -15.26
N LYS A 113 -19.93 -9.53 -14.96
CA LYS A 113 -21.03 -10.30 -14.37
C LYS A 113 -21.26 -9.65 -13.02
N THR A 114 -22.10 -8.62 -12.98
CA THR A 114 -22.65 -8.11 -11.73
C THR A 114 -23.40 -9.28 -11.08
N PRO A 115 -23.05 -9.76 -9.88
CA PRO A 115 -24.12 -10.21 -9.02
C PRO A 115 -24.92 -8.94 -8.74
N SER A 116 -26.20 -8.95 -9.09
CA SER A 116 -27.11 -7.90 -8.65
C SER A 116 -26.94 -7.74 -7.14
N PHE A 117 -26.41 -6.60 -6.70
CA PHE A 117 -26.65 -6.17 -5.33
C PHE A 117 -28.14 -5.85 -5.26
N ARG A 118 -28.95 -6.86 -4.91
CA ARG A 118 -30.32 -6.64 -4.47
C ARG A 118 -30.18 -5.96 -3.11
N ALA A 119 -30.24 -4.63 -3.10
CA ALA A 119 -30.76 -3.92 -1.95
C ALA A 119 -32.25 -4.31 -1.86
N GLY A 120 -32.51 -5.43 -1.18
CA GLY A 120 -33.84 -5.75 -0.69
C GLY A 120 -34.03 -5.02 0.63
N ILE A 121 -34.98 -4.08 0.60
CA ILE A 121 -35.95 -3.74 1.65
C ILE A 121 -35.59 -4.08 3.10
#